data_AF-G7GYP4-F1
#
_entry.id   AF-G7GYP4-F1
#
_cell.length_a   1.000
_cell.length_b   1.000
_cell.length_c   1.000
_cell.angle_alpha   90.00
_cell.angle_beta   90.00
_cell.angle_gamma   90.00
#
_symmetry.space_group_name_H-M   'P 1'
#
loop_
_entity.id
_entity.type
_entity.pdbx_description
1 polymer ?
#
loop_
_entity_poly.entity_id
_entity_poly.type
_entity_poly.pdbx_seq_one_letter_code
_entity_poly.pdbx_strand_id
1 'polypeptide(L)'
;MMPPPGPGWYGPPPPPRSRKGLWAGLAGVLVVLIVAVCATLYFVFGFGMSDSDKISKTINGFAEAVDTMNTPKTLSLLCESEARQIREHEDYDPNDDSTIDPLERRPVNISNLRINGDVAHVTVTRPPGRPHE
;
A
#
# COMPACT_ATOMS: atom_id res chain seq x y z
N MET A 1 84.26 25.90 -32.97
CA MET A 1 83.64 24.57 -33.15
C MET A 1 82.72 24.34 -31.97
N MET A 2 81.40 24.31 -32.18
CA MET A 2 80.42 24.00 -31.12
C MET A 2 80.00 22.53 -31.25
N PRO A 3 79.88 21.77 -30.15
CA PRO A 3 79.40 20.39 -30.21
C PRO A 3 77.90 20.35 -30.55
N PRO A 4 77.43 19.30 -31.25
CA PRO A 4 76.03 19.19 -31.65
C PRO A 4 75.10 19.00 -30.43
N PRO A 5 73.87 19.54 -30.46
CA PRO A 5 72.90 19.37 -29.39
C PRO A 5 72.49 17.89 -29.28
N GLY A 6 72.65 17.32 -28.08
CA GLY A 6 72.27 15.95 -27.80
C GLY A 6 70.74 15.74 -27.87
N PRO A 7 70.27 14.52 -28.16
CA PRO A 7 68.84 14.24 -28.32
C PRO A 7 68.10 14.41 -26.99
N GLY A 8 67.05 15.25 -27.00
CA GLY A 8 66.17 15.48 -25.86
C GLY A 8 65.42 14.21 -25.48
N TRP A 9 65.56 13.79 -24.22
CA TRP A 9 64.80 12.70 -23.65
C TRP A 9 63.36 13.14 -23.40
N TYR A 10 62.44 12.69 -24.26
CA TYR A 10 61.01 12.71 -23.99
C TYR A 10 60.66 11.45 -23.19
N GLY A 11 60.28 11.62 -21.92
CA GLY A 11 59.73 10.54 -21.10
C GLY A 11 58.46 9.96 -21.72
N PRO A 12 58.11 8.69 -21.43
CA PRO A 12 56.93 8.06 -22.02
C PRO A 12 55.64 8.80 -21.62
N PRO A 13 54.65 8.91 -22.52
CA PRO A 13 53.39 9.57 -22.22
C PRO A 13 52.64 8.82 -21.11
N PRO A 14 51.87 9.52 -20.25
CA PRO A 14 51.07 8.88 -19.21
C PRO A 14 50.06 7.91 -19.85
N PRO A 15 49.79 6.74 -19.22
CA PRO A 15 48.91 5.74 -19.80
C PRO A 15 47.47 6.28 -19.94
N PRO A 16 46.77 5.95 -21.04
CA PRO A 16 45.40 6.40 -21.27
C PRO A 16 44.46 5.82 -20.20
N ARG A 17 43.79 6.69 -19.45
CA ARG A 17 42.82 6.31 -18.42
C ARG A 17 41.62 5.59 -19.06
N SER A 18 41.53 4.29 -18.84
CA SER A 18 40.42 3.45 -19.31
C SER A 18 39.14 3.78 -18.54
N ARG A 19 38.14 4.33 -19.24
CA ARG A 19 36.80 4.59 -18.68
C ARG A 19 36.03 3.30 -18.34
N LYS A 20 36.53 2.12 -18.77
CA LYS A 20 35.87 0.82 -18.56
C LYS A 20 35.68 0.48 -17.08
N GLY A 21 36.61 0.88 -16.20
CA GLY A 21 36.48 0.70 -14.76
C GLY A 21 35.37 1.56 -14.14
N LEU A 22 35.10 2.73 -14.72
CA LEU A 22 34.03 3.62 -14.27
C LEU A 22 32.65 3.02 -14.59
N TRP A 23 32.48 2.45 -15.78
CA TRP A 23 31.26 1.78 -16.20
C TRP A 23 30.99 0.49 -15.41
N ALA A 24 32.03 -0.28 -15.08
CA ALA A 24 31.90 -1.45 -14.22
C ALA A 24 31.49 -1.08 -12.79
N GLY A 25 32.06 0.00 -12.23
CA GLY A 25 31.65 0.52 -10.92
C GLY A 25 30.20 1.01 -10.92
N LEU A 26 29.79 1.72 -11.97
CA LEU A 26 28.43 2.27 -12.10
C LEU A 26 27.38 1.16 -12.28
N ALA A 27 27.72 0.10 -13.03
CA ALA A 27 26.88 -1.09 -13.13
C ALA A 27 26.74 -1.81 -11.77
N GLY A 28 27.82 -1.92 -10.99
CA GLY A 28 27.78 -2.49 -9.64
C GLY A 28 26.87 -1.71 -8.70
N VAL A 29 26.98 -0.37 -8.68
CA VAL A 29 26.11 0.49 -7.86
C VAL A 29 24.64 0.37 -8.25
N LEU A 30 24.35 0.31 -9.56
CA LEU A 30 22.98 0.16 -10.05
C LEU A 30 22.36 -1.16 -9.57
N VAL A 31 23.10 -2.27 -9.62
CA VAL A 31 22.62 -3.57 -9.13
C VAL A 31 22.33 -3.53 -7.63
N VAL A 32 23.21 -2.92 -6.83
CA VAL A 32 22.99 -2.79 -5.37
C VAL A 32 21.73 -1.96 -5.08
N LEU A 33 21.50 -0.87 -5.82
CA LEU A 33 20.29 -0.06 -5.67
C LEU A 33 19.03 -0.85 -6.04
N ILE A 34 19.05 -1.62 -7.13
CA ILE A 34 17.91 -2.45 -7.53
C ILE A 34 17.61 -3.50 -6.45
N VAL A 35 18.64 -4.18 -5.92
CA VAL A 35 18.47 -5.18 -4.86
C VAL A 35 17.91 -4.53 -3.59
N ALA A 36 18.41 -3.36 -3.20
CA ALA A 36 17.92 -2.63 -2.05
C ALA A 36 16.44 -2.23 -2.22
N VAL A 37 16.07 -1.69 -3.38
CA VAL A 37 14.68 -1.32 -3.69
C VAL A 37 13.78 -2.54 -3.66
N CYS A 38 14.16 -3.62 -4.33
CA CYS A 38 13.40 -4.87 -4.33
C CYS A 38 13.25 -5.45 -2.91
N ALA A 39 14.30 -5.39 -2.08
CA ALA A 39 14.23 -5.84 -0.69
C ALA A 39 13.30 -4.96 0.16
N THR A 40 13.34 -3.63 0.01
CA THR A 40 12.40 -2.73 0.69
C THR A 40 10.97 -2.93 0.23
N LEU A 41 10.73 -3.12 -1.07
CA LEU A 41 9.40 -3.40 -1.60
C LEU A 41 8.91 -4.77 -1.10
N TYR A 42 9.76 -5.78 -1.10
CA TYR A 42 9.43 -7.09 -0.54
C TYR A 42 9.16 -7.02 0.96
N PHE A 43 9.86 -6.17 1.71
CA PHE A 43 9.60 -6.00 3.13
C PHE A 43 8.29 -5.23 3.38
N VAL A 44 8.06 -4.11 2.69
CA VAL A 44 6.87 -3.27 2.86
C VAL A 44 5.59 -3.95 2.33
N PHE A 45 5.68 -4.69 1.24
CA PHE A 45 4.54 -5.37 0.64
C PHE A 45 4.42 -6.85 1.04
N GLY A 46 5.52 -7.50 1.43
CA GLY A 46 5.57 -8.90 1.87
C GLY A 46 5.35 -9.09 3.37
N PHE A 47 5.71 -8.12 4.23
CA PHE A 47 5.06 -7.97 5.54
C PHE A 47 3.71 -7.28 5.34
N GLY A 48 2.82 -7.96 4.61
CA GLY A 48 1.46 -7.49 4.39
C GLY A 48 0.79 -7.14 5.72
N MET A 49 -0.09 -6.12 5.68
CA MET A 49 -1.04 -5.83 6.76
C MET A 49 -1.53 -7.15 7.33
N SER A 50 -1.43 -7.30 8.65
CA SER A 50 -1.93 -8.49 9.34
C SER A 50 -3.37 -8.74 8.91
N ASP A 51 -3.80 -9.99 8.77
CA ASP A 51 -5.19 -10.25 8.35
C ASP A 51 -6.18 -9.59 9.33
N SER A 52 -5.78 -9.41 10.59
CA SER A 52 -6.45 -8.55 11.56
C SER A 52 -6.61 -7.09 11.14
N ASP A 53 -5.60 -6.45 10.55
CA ASP A 53 -5.69 -5.09 10.05
C ASP A 53 -6.62 -5.00 8.83
N LYS A 54 -6.55 -5.98 7.93
CA LYS A 54 -7.44 -6.04 6.76
C LYS A 54 -8.90 -6.20 7.20
N ILE A 55 -9.16 -7.13 8.11
CA ILE A 55 -10.50 -7.37 8.67
C ILE A 55 -11.01 -6.11 9.38
N SER A 56 -10.17 -5.48 10.20
CA SER A 56 -10.53 -4.24 10.89
C SER A 56 -10.83 -3.10 9.91
N LYS A 57 -10.06 -2.97 8.84
CA LYS A 57 -10.31 -1.99 7.78
C LYS A 57 -11.63 -2.24 7.07
N THR A 58 -11.95 -3.48 6.74
CA THR A 58 -13.22 -3.85 6.11
C THR A 58 -14.42 -3.56 7.03
N ILE A 59 -14.32 -3.93 8.32
CA ILE A 59 -15.39 -3.67 9.31
C ILE A 59 -15.63 -2.16 9.47
N ASN A 60 -14.56 -1.37 9.60
CA ASN A 60 -14.69 0.09 9.70
C ASN A 60 -15.30 0.69 8.42
N GLY A 61 -14.90 0.20 7.24
CA GLY A 61 -15.49 0.64 5.97
C GLY A 61 -16.97 0.31 5.84
N PHE A 62 -17.38 -0.87 6.34
CA PHE A 62 -18.78 -1.27 6.36
C PHE A 62 -19.58 -0.43 7.35
N ALA A 63 -19.07 -0.23 8.57
CA ALA A 63 -19.71 0.63 9.57
C ALA A 63 -19.86 2.07 9.08
N GLU A 64 -18.84 2.61 8.40
CA GLU A 64 -18.90 3.92 7.77
C GLU A 64 -19.99 3.98 6.70
N ALA A 65 -20.05 2.98 5.81
CA ALA A 65 -21.04 2.95 4.74
C ALA A 65 -22.47 2.90 5.27
N VAL A 66 -22.70 2.14 6.34
CA VAL A 66 -24.00 2.08 7.04
C VAL A 66 -24.31 3.41 7.72
N ASP A 67 -23.34 4.04 8.39
CA ASP A 67 -23.56 5.29 9.13
C ASP A 67 -23.83 6.48 8.19
N THR A 68 -23.27 6.45 6.99
CA THR A 68 -23.53 7.48 5.98
C THR A 68 -24.67 7.11 5.03
N MET A 69 -25.44 6.05 5.30
CA MET A 69 -26.50 5.51 4.43
C MET A 69 -26.05 5.27 2.97
N ASN A 70 -24.77 4.99 2.75
CA ASN A 70 -24.24 4.74 1.41
C ASN A 70 -24.50 3.27 1.04
N THR A 71 -25.70 3.01 0.52
CA THR A 71 -26.15 1.68 0.09
C THR A 71 -25.22 1.05 -0.94
N PRO A 72 -24.78 1.74 -2.01
CA PRO A 72 -23.84 1.17 -2.99
C PRO A 72 -22.52 0.70 -2.38
N LYS A 73 -21.92 1.50 -1.48
CA LYS A 73 -20.68 1.15 -0.79
C LYS A 73 -20.88 -0.01 0.18
N THR A 74 -22.01 -0.05 0.88
CA THR A 74 -22.37 -1.16 1.78
C THR A 74 -22.46 -2.47 1.01
N LEU A 75 -23.14 -2.49 -0.14
CA LEU A 75 -23.26 -3.67 -1.00
C LEU A 75 -21.92 -4.14 -1.55
N SER A 76 -21.00 -3.21 -1.85
CA SER A 76 -19.66 -3.54 -2.36
C SER A 76 -18.79 -4.30 -1.36
N LEU A 77 -19.09 -4.20 -0.06
CA LEU A 77 -18.35 -4.81 1.03
C LEU A 77 -18.94 -6.15 1.50
N LEU A 78 -20.12 -6.51 0.97
CA LEU A 78 -20.80 -7.77 1.26
C LEU A 78 -20.44 -8.84 0.23
N CYS A 79 -20.69 -10.10 0.60
CA CYS A 79 -20.70 -11.19 -0.36
C CYS A 79 -21.85 -11.01 -1.35
N GLU A 80 -21.68 -11.45 -2.60
CA GLU A 80 -22.69 -11.30 -3.66
C GLU A 80 -24.06 -11.87 -3.27
N SER A 81 -24.09 -12.97 -2.50
CA SER A 81 -25.33 -13.57 -2.01
C SER A 81 -26.11 -12.67 -1.04
N GLU A 82 -25.40 -11.93 -0.19
CA GLU A 82 -26.00 -11.00 0.78
C GLU A 82 -26.39 -9.69 0.08
N ALA A 83 -25.53 -9.21 -0.81
CA ALA A 83 -25.81 -8.01 -1.60
C ALA A 83 -27.07 -8.19 -2.47
N ARG A 84 -27.26 -9.38 -3.06
CA ARG A 84 -28.44 -9.69 -3.87
C ARG A 84 -29.73 -9.62 -3.07
N GLN A 85 -29.75 -10.14 -1.83
CA GLN A 85 -30.95 -10.08 -0.97
C GLN A 85 -31.39 -8.64 -0.70
N ILE A 86 -30.43 -7.72 -0.53
CA ILE A 86 -30.71 -6.31 -0.32
C ILE A 86 -31.20 -5.65 -1.62
N ARG A 87 -30.62 -6.00 -2.78
CA ARG A 87 -31.05 -5.48 -4.09
C ARG A 87 -32.47 -5.93 -4.49
N GLU A 88 -32.92 -7.07 -3.98
CA GLU A 88 -34.25 -7.62 -4.23
C GLU A 88 -35.33 -7.01 -3.32
N HIS A 89 -34.95 -6.19 -2.34
CA HIS A 89 -35.88 -5.48 -1.46
C HIS A 89 -36.54 -4.30 -2.20
N GLU A 90 -37.84 -4.08 -1.98
CA GLU A 90 -38.62 -3.05 -2.68
C GLU A 90 -38.10 -1.61 -2.46
N ASP A 91 -37.42 -1.38 -1.34
CA ASP A 91 -36.88 -0.06 -0.96
C ASP A 91 -35.50 0.24 -1.56
N TYR A 92 -34.91 -0.69 -2.31
CA TYR A 92 -33.60 -0.49 -2.94
C TYR A 92 -33.70 0.40 -4.18
N ASP A 93 -33.09 1.58 -4.11
CA ASP A 93 -32.86 2.44 -5.29
C ASP A 93 -31.41 2.29 -5.78
N PRO A 94 -31.18 1.75 -6.99
CA PRO A 94 -29.84 1.61 -7.57
C PRO A 94 -29.17 2.95 -7.92
N ASN A 95 -29.93 4.05 -7.92
CA ASN A 95 -29.43 5.40 -8.18
C ASN A 95 -29.30 6.24 -6.91
N ASP A 96 -29.51 5.64 -5.73
CA ASP A 96 -29.31 6.30 -4.46
C ASP A 96 -27.83 6.60 -4.22
N ASP A 97 -27.45 7.85 -4.48
CA ASP A 97 -26.15 8.43 -4.12
C ASP A 97 -26.26 9.30 -2.85
N SER A 98 -27.35 9.17 -2.09
CA SER A 98 -27.48 9.89 -0.83
C SER A 98 -26.48 9.32 0.18
N THR A 99 -25.41 10.09 0.40
CA THR A 99 -24.45 9.83 1.48
C THR A 99 -24.65 10.91 2.53
N ILE A 100 -25.06 10.54 3.75
CA ILE A 100 -25.15 11.49 4.87
C ILE A 100 -23.74 12.00 5.24
N ASP A 101 -23.73 13.21 5.81
CA ASP A 101 -22.59 13.88 6.43
C ASP A 101 -21.62 12.90 7.14
N PRO A 102 -20.32 12.95 6.80
CA PRO A 102 -19.25 12.24 7.52
C PRO A 102 -19.23 12.43 9.04
N LEU A 103 -19.87 13.49 9.56
CA LEU A 103 -20.02 13.75 10.99
C LEU A 103 -20.91 12.73 11.71
N GLU A 104 -21.73 11.96 11.00
CA GLU A 104 -22.56 10.90 11.60
C GLU A 104 -21.81 9.58 11.83
N ARG A 105 -20.55 9.49 11.41
CA ARG A 105 -19.71 8.29 11.61
C ARG A 105 -19.52 8.02 13.10
N ARG A 106 -20.00 6.86 13.55
CA ARG A 106 -19.78 6.39 14.92
C ARG A 106 -18.67 5.34 14.94
N PRO A 107 -17.73 5.42 15.89
CA PRO A 107 -16.68 4.43 16.01
C PRO A 107 -17.26 3.06 16.37
N VAL A 108 -16.62 2.00 15.87
CA VAL A 108 -16.95 0.61 16.23
C VAL A 108 -15.84 -0.01 17.07
N ASN A 109 -16.23 -0.80 18.05
CA ASN A 109 -15.32 -1.62 18.85
C ASN A 109 -15.29 -3.03 18.29
N ILE A 110 -14.10 -3.47 17.90
CA ILE A 110 -13.83 -4.78 17.33
C ILE A 110 -13.17 -5.63 18.40
N SER A 111 -13.79 -6.77 18.74
CA SER A 111 -13.31 -7.67 19.80
C SER A 111 -13.46 -9.13 19.38
N ASN A 112 -12.80 -10.04 20.10
CA ASN A 112 -12.87 -11.49 19.87
C ASN A 112 -12.58 -11.93 18.42
N LEU A 113 -11.61 -11.30 17.77
CA LEU A 113 -11.20 -11.70 16.42
C LEU A 113 -10.53 -13.09 16.45
N ARG A 114 -11.11 -14.05 15.73
CA ARG A 114 -10.58 -15.40 15.55
C ARG A 114 -10.51 -15.72 14.07
N ILE A 115 -9.32 -16.07 13.58
CA ILE A 115 -9.09 -16.43 12.19
C ILE A 115 -8.79 -17.94 12.15
N ASN A 116 -9.53 -18.67 11.33
CA ASN A 116 -9.33 -20.09 11.08
C ASN A 116 -9.29 -20.34 9.58
N GLY A 117 -8.08 -20.43 9.02
CA GLY A 117 -7.86 -20.47 7.58
C GLY A 117 -8.45 -19.23 6.91
N ASP A 118 -9.37 -19.44 5.98
CA ASP A 118 -10.02 -18.37 5.20
C ASP A 118 -11.25 -17.76 5.90
N VAL A 119 -11.61 -18.23 7.09
CA VAL A 119 -12.80 -17.77 7.82
C VAL A 119 -12.40 -16.96 9.04
N ALA A 120 -12.96 -15.76 9.18
CA ALA A 120 -12.79 -14.92 10.35
C ALA A 120 -14.11 -14.72 11.10
N HIS A 121 -14.07 -14.91 12.41
CA HIS A 121 -15.16 -14.56 13.32
C HIS A 121 -14.76 -13.34 14.14
N VAL A 122 -15.68 -12.39 14.26
CA VAL A 122 -15.42 -11.12 14.93
C VAL A 122 -16.68 -10.64 15.64
N THR A 123 -16.51 -10.03 16.81
CA THR A 123 -17.58 -9.36 17.54
C THR A 123 -17.44 -7.87 17.39
N VAL A 124 -18.43 -7.24 16.75
CA VAL A 124 -18.47 -5.78 16.53
C VAL A 124 -19.53 -5.19 17.45
N THR A 125 -19.15 -4.15 18.19
CA THR A 125 -20.05 -3.42 19.10
C THR A 125 -19.96 -1.93 18.84
N ARG A 126 -21.03 -1.20 19.11
CA ARG A 126 -21.03 0.27 19.06
C ARG A 126 -21.05 0.81 20.49
N PRO A 127 -20.13 1.71 20.87
CA PRO A 127 -20.22 2.38 22.15
C PRO A 127 -21.54 3.17 22.24
N PRO A 128 -22.10 3.36 23.45
CA PRO A 128 -23.32 4.11 23.62
C PRO A 128 -23.15 5.53 23.04
N GLY A 129 -24.13 5.97 22.25
CA GLY A 129 -24.18 7.35 21.77
C GLY A 129 -24.24 8.30 22.97
N ARG A 130 -23.69 9.51 22.83
CA ARG A 130 -23.95 10.54 23.85
C ARG A 130 -25.46 10.71 23.99
N PRO A 131 -26.00 10.84 25.21
CA PRO A 131 -27.41 11.17 25.37
C PRO A 131 -27.70 12.43 24.57
N HIS A 132 -28.75 12.39 23.75
CA HIS A 132 -29.27 13.58 23.10
C HIS A 132 -29.82 14.48 24.22
N GLU A 133 -29.14 15.61 24.50
CA GLU A 133 -29.67 16.71 25.30
C GLU A 133 -30.60 17.59 24.45
#